data_AF-A0A2V9XGV5-F1
#
_entry.id   AF-A0A2V9XGV5-F1
#
_cell.length_a   1.000
_cell.length_b   1.000
_cell.length_c   1.000
_cell.angle_alpha   90.00
_cell.angle_beta   90.00
_cell.angle_gamma   90.00
#
_symmetry.space_group_name_H-M   'P 1'
#
loop_
_entity.id
_entity.type
_entity.pdbx_description
1 polymer ?
#
loop_
_entity_poly.entity_id
_entity_poly.type
_entity_poly.pdbx_seq_one_letter_code
_entity_poly.pdbx_strand_id
1 'polypeptide(L)' 'MRSDRIHKALVNIQNRFMLCRLVSLAARKCHDPDMRVQDVINDVIGRFADTEFATQQLRILADLETKLPAA' A
#
# COMPACT_ATOMS: atom_id res chain seq x y z
N MET A 1 -2.44 -14.78 1.24
CA MET A 1 -1.85 -13.56 1.85
C MET A 1 -1.09 -13.95 3.10
N ARG A 2 0.08 -13.36 3.34
CA ARG A 2 0.92 -13.67 4.51
C ARG A 2 0.68 -12.69 5.66
N SER A 3 0.24 -13.20 6.81
CA SER A 3 -0.16 -12.39 7.97
C SER A 3 1.00 -11.67 8.67
N ASP A 4 2.22 -12.23 8.60
CA ASP A 4 3.45 -11.63 9.11
C ASP A 4 3.81 -10.34 8.36
N ARG A 5 3.61 -10.31 7.04
CA ARG A 5 3.87 -9.12 6.21
C ARG A 5 2.90 -7.98 6.56
N ILE A 6 1.64 -8.32 6.79
CA ILE A 6 0.61 -7.34 7.20
C ILE A 6 0.98 -6.74 8.55
N HIS A 7 1.35 -7.56 9.54
CA HIS A 7 1.75 -7.05 10.86
C HIS A 7 2.93 -6.09 10.78
N LYS A 8 3.93 -6.39 9.95
CA LYS A 8 5.07 -5.48 9.74
C LYS A 8 4.67 -4.18 9.07
N ALA A 9 3.81 -4.22 8.05
CA ALA A 9 3.32 -3.03 7.38
C ALA A 9 2.45 -2.13 8.28
N LEU A 10 1.67 -2.72 9.19
CA LEU A 10 0.83 -1.98 10.14
C LEU A 10 1.62 -1.15 11.15
N VAL A 11 2.92 -1.44 11.37
CA VAL A 11 3.79 -0.60 12.19
C VAL A 11 3.95 0.80 11.57
N ASN A 12 4.05 0.86 10.24
CA ASN A 12 4.21 2.13 9.50
C ASN A 12 2.86 2.76 9.13
N ILE A 13 1.86 1.95 8.78
CA ILE A 13 0.50 2.41 8.41
C ILE A 13 -0.51 1.75 9.34
N GLN A 14 -0.74 2.36 10.50
CA GLN A 14 -1.56 1.78 11.57
C GLN A 14 -3.04 1.61 11.17
N ASN A 15 -3.55 2.46 10.28
CA ASN A 15 -4.91 2.32 9.78
C ASN A 15 -4.97 1.22 8.71
N ARG A 16 -5.49 0.05 9.09
CA ARG A 16 -5.67 -1.11 8.19
C ARG A 16 -6.48 -0.81 6.93
N PHE A 17 -7.45 0.09 6.98
CA PHE A 17 -8.25 0.45 5.80
C PHE A 17 -7.44 1.30 4.82
N MET A 18 -6.63 2.22 5.35
CA MET A 18 -5.69 3.00 4.54
C MET A 18 -4.62 2.12 3.92
N LEU A 19 -4.06 1.18 4.68
CA LEU A 19 -3.12 0.18 4.17
C LEU A 19 -3.75 -0.64 3.04
N CYS A 20 -4.97 -1.16 3.22
CA CYS A 20 -5.68 -1.89 2.16
C CYS A 20 -5.88 -1.05 0.90
N ARG A 21 -6.25 0.23 1.05
CA ARG A 21 -6.45 1.15 -0.08
C ARG A 21 -5.15 1.37 -0.86
N LEU A 22 -4.06 1.68 -0.14
CA LEU A 22 -2.74 1.89 -0.73
C LEU A 22 -2.20 0.63 -1.40
N VAL A 23 -2.33 -0.53 -0.75
CA VAL A 23 -1.95 -1.83 -1.32
C VAL A 23 -2.75 -2.13 -2.57
N SER A 24 -4.07 -1.89 -2.57
CA SER A 24 -4.93 -2.10 -3.74
C SER A 24 -4.52 -1.22 -4.91
N LEU A 25 -4.22 0.05 -4.64
CA LEU A 25 -3.77 1.00 -5.65
C LEU A 25 -2.42 0.58 -6.25
N ALA A 26 -1.45 0.27 -5.41
CA ALA A 26 -0.12 -0.15 -5.83
C ALA A 26 -0.13 -1.51 -6.54
N ALA A 27 -0.90 -2.48 -6.05
CA ALA A 27 -1.04 -3.79 -6.69
C ALA A 27 -1.60 -3.66 -8.11
N ARG A 28 -2.61 -2.81 -8.34
CA ARG A 28 -3.13 -2.56 -9.70
C ARG A 28 -2.07 -1.96 -10.63
N LYS A 29 -1.19 -1.11 -10.11
CA LYS A 29 -0.12 -0.47 -10.89
C LYS A 29 1.05 -1.43 -11.17
N CYS A 30 1.32 -2.36 -10.27
CA CYS A 30 2.43 -3.29 -10.34
C CYS A 30 2.06 -4.68 -10.86
N HIS A 31 0.78 -4.94 -11.14
CA HIS A 31 0.32 -6.25 -11.58
C HIS A 31 0.78 -6.55 -13.01
N ASP A 32 1.40 -7.70 -13.18
CA ASP A 32 1.74 -8.31 -14.46
C ASP A 32 0.84 -9.55 -14.68
N PRO A 33 0.31 -9.78 -15.90
CA PRO A 33 -0.56 -10.94 -16.19
C PRO A 33 0.05 -12.31 -15.88
N ASP A 34 1.37 -12.44 -15.97
CA ASP A 34 2.09 -13.70 -15.70
C ASP A 34 2.34 -13.91 -14.19
N MET A 35 2.09 -12.88 -13.37
CA MET A 35 2.21 -12.96 -11.93
C MET A 35 0.86 -13.27 -11.27
N ARG A 36 0.88 -14.15 -10.27
CA ARG A 36 -0.31 -14.37 -9.43
C ARG A 36 -0.59 -13.10 -8.64
N VAL A 37 -1.85 -12.64 -8.65
CA VAL A 37 -2.33 -11.48 -7.88
C VAL A 37 -1.89 -11.54 -6.42
N GLN A 38 -1.95 -12.73 -5.80
CA GLN A 38 -1.52 -12.91 -4.41
C GLN A 38 -0.03 -12.58 -4.20
N ASP A 39 0.83 -12.91 -5.15
CA ASP A 39 2.27 -12.70 -5.04
C ASP A 39 2.59 -11.20 -5.22
N VAL A 40 1.90 -10.53 -6.15
CA VAL A 40 1.95 -9.05 -6.28
C VAL A 40 1.50 -8.37 -4.99
N ILE A 41 0.37 -8.79 -4.42
CA ILE A 41 -0.14 -8.23 -3.15
C ILE A 41 0.85 -8.44 -2.02
N ASN A 42 1.41 -9.64 -1.89
CA ASN A 42 2.38 -9.93 -0.82
C ASN A 42 3.67 -9.11 -1.00
N ASP A 43 4.12 -8.87 -2.23
CA ASP A 43 5.28 -8.03 -2.52
C ASP A 43 5.01 -6.57 -2.15
N VAL A 44 3.88 -6.02 -2.59
CA VAL A 44 3.45 -4.65 -2.27
C VAL A 44 3.32 -4.45 -0.76
N ILE A 45 2.66 -5.37 -0.02
CA ILE A 45 2.58 -5.31 1.44
C ILE A 45 3.99 -5.33 2.06
N GLY A 46 4.90 -6.14 1.50
CA GLY A 46 6.30 -6.20 1.94
C GLY A 46 7.02 -4.85 1.81
N ARG A 47 6.76 -4.09 0.73
CA ARG A 47 7.32 -2.74 0.56
C ARG A 47 6.80 -1.76 1.62
N PHE A 48 5.55 -1.90 2.05
CA PHE A 48 4.99 -1.08 3.13
C PHE A 48 5.55 -1.41 4.53
N ALA A 49 6.30 -2.51 4.70
CA ALA A 49 7.07 -2.74 5.92
C ALA A 49 8.32 -1.85 6.00
N ASP A 50 8.77 -1.27 4.90
CA ASP A 50 9.81 -0.24 4.88
C ASP A 50 9.23 1.13 5.25
N THR A 51 9.84 1.79 6.24
CA THR A 51 9.33 3.04 6.81
C THR A 51 9.44 4.22 5.83
N GLU A 52 10.52 4.29 5.05
CA GLU A 52 10.70 5.37 4.08
C GLU A 52 9.68 5.26 2.95
N PHE A 53 9.51 4.04 2.41
CA PHE A 53 8.52 3.76 1.38
C PHE A 53 7.11 4.09 1.86
N ALA A 54 6.72 3.62 3.06
CA ALA A 54 5.40 3.88 3.62
C ALA A 54 5.14 5.38 3.83
N THR A 55 6.12 6.10 4.37
CA THR A 55 6.03 7.55 4.59
C THR A 55 5.86 8.30 3.26
N GLN A 56 6.60 7.92 2.23
CA GLN A 56 6.49 8.54 0.91
C GLN A 56 5.11 8.31 0.28
N GLN A 57 4.58 7.09 0.36
CA GLN A 57 3.24 6.79 -0.18
C GLN A 57 2.14 7.55 0.57
N LEU A 58 2.26 7.72 1.89
CA LEU A 58 1.31 8.53 2.67
C LEU A 58 1.33 10.01 2.27
N ARG A 59 2.52 10.58 2.02
CA ARG A 59 2.65 11.97 1.54
C ARG A 59 1.96 12.15 0.19
N ILE A 60 2.22 11.24 -0.76
CA ILE A 60 1.57 11.27 -2.08
C ILE A 60 0.05 11.19 -1.93
N LEU A 61 -0.45 10.32 -1.04
CA LEU A 61 -1.88 10.20 -0.81
C LEU A 61 -2.49 11.48 -0.23
N ALA A 62 -1.83 12.10 0.76
CA ALA A 62 -2.25 13.36 1.35
C ALA A 62 -2.23 14.52 0.34
N ASP A 63 -1.22 14.57 -0.53
CA ASP A 63 -1.13 15.56 -1.62
C ASP A 63 -2.24 15.39 -2.66
N LEU A 64 -2.68 14.16 -2.92
CA LEU A 64 -3.80 13.88 -3.82
C LEU A 64 -5.14 14.25 -3.18
N GLU A 65 -5.31 13.98 -1.88
CA GLU A 65 -6.53 14.31 -1.14
C GLU A 65 -6.69 15.82 -0.92
N THR A 66 -5.60 16.57 -0.79
CA THR A 66 -5.64 18.04 -0.69
C THR A 66 -5.88 18.76 -2.02
N LYS A 67 -5.55 18.12 -3.15
CA LYS A 67 -5.78 18.68 -4.50
C LYS A 67 -7.15 18.35 -5.08
N LEU A 68 -7.90 17.43 -4.46
CA LEU A 68 -9.26 17.14 -4.89
C LEU A 68 -10.20 18.15 -4.21
N PRO A 69 -10.91 19.01 -4.97
CA PRO A 69 -11.88 19.91 -4.36
C PRO A 69 -12.90 19.06 -3.61
N ALA A 70 -13.21 19.45 -2.37
CA ALA A 70 -14.33 18.89 -1.63
C ALA A 70 -15.57 19.04 -2.52
N ALA A 71 -16.09 17.90 -2.99
CA ALA A 71 -17.31 17.84 -3.79
C ALA A 71 -18.53 18.23 -2.95
#